data_AF-A0A914MSP9-F1
#
_entry.id   AF-A0A914MSP9-F1
#
_cell.length_a   1.000
_cell.length_b   1.000
_cell.length_c   1.000
_cell.angle_alpha   90.00
_cell.angle_beta   90.00
_cell.angle_gamma   90.00
#
_symmetry.space_group_name_H-M   'P 1'
#
loop_
_entity.id
_entity.type
_entity.pdbx_description
1 polymer ?
#
loop_
_entity_poly.entity_id
_entity_poly.type
_entity_poly.pdbx_seq_one_letter_code
_entity_poly.pdbx_strand_id
1 'polypeptide(L)'
;MDKYGDLEPATIVNNNDILGCGLVYPPTNKMNEELPYVFCTQNGKQIGKISLIDISASYKPFIKVECCSIESNFGNDLKTKPFKYDISKQFLKDLIKNLF
;
A
#
# COMPACT_ATOMS: atom_id res chain seq x y z
N MET A 1 15.65 -12.37 -13.61
CA MET A 1 16.32 -12.42 -12.30
C MET A 1 15.46 -11.55 -11.40
N ASP A 2 14.45 -12.14 -10.80
CA ASP A 2 13.35 -11.39 -10.20
C ASP A 2 13.73 -11.09 -8.76
N LYS A 3 14.10 -9.83 -8.48
CA LYS A 3 14.27 -9.35 -7.12
C LYS A 3 12.90 -9.01 -6.55
N TYR A 4 12.11 -10.04 -6.21
CA TYR A 4 10.97 -9.83 -5.32
C TYR A 4 11.51 -9.55 -3.92
N GLY A 5 11.33 -8.32 -3.45
CA GLY A 5 11.60 -7.99 -2.05
C GLY A 5 10.77 -8.90 -1.14
N ASP A 6 11.40 -9.37 -0.07
CA ASP A 6 10.78 -10.24 0.92
C ASP A 6 9.55 -9.54 1.51
N LEU A 7 8.35 -9.97 1.10
CA LEU A 7 7.15 -9.74 1.90
C LEU A 7 7.36 -10.55 3.19
N GLU A 8 7.24 -9.89 4.35
CA GLU A 8 7.24 -10.57 5.63
C GLU A 8 6.27 -11.75 5.62
N PRO A 9 6.55 -12.84 6.38
CA PRO A 9 5.79 -14.08 6.33
C PRO A 9 4.29 -13.83 6.38
N ALA A 10 3.56 -14.62 5.59
CA ALA A 10 2.11 -14.54 5.44
C ALA A 10 1.45 -14.33 6.81
N THR A 11 0.95 -13.12 7.05
CA THR A 11 0.33 -12.82 8.32
C THR A 11 -0.99 -13.58 8.38
N ILE A 12 -1.25 -14.28 9.48
CA ILE A 12 -2.52 -14.97 9.68
C ILE A 12 -3.62 -13.91 9.64
N VAL A 13 -4.53 -14.05 8.68
CA VAL A 13 -5.70 -13.17 8.52
C VAL A 13 -6.85 -13.79 9.28
N ASN A 14 -7.40 -13.05 10.24
CA ASN A 14 -8.52 -13.47 11.06
C ASN A 14 -9.82 -12.77 10.65
N ASN A 15 -10.94 -13.28 11.17
CA ASN A 15 -12.22 -12.57 11.03
C ASN A 15 -12.10 -11.14 11.58
N ASN A 16 -12.67 -10.18 10.85
CA ASN A 16 -12.65 -8.74 11.12
C ASN A 16 -11.29 -8.04 10.93
N ASP A 17 -10.24 -8.73 10.49
CA ASP A 17 -9.02 -8.04 10.10
C ASP A 17 -9.26 -7.14 8.89
N ILE A 18 -8.72 -5.92 8.96
CA ILE A 18 -8.78 -4.96 7.86
C ILE A 18 -7.45 -4.97 7.14
N LEU A 19 -7.46 -5.51 5.92
CA LEU A 19 -6.32 -5.48 5.02
C LEU A 19 -6.36 -4.22 4.15
N GLY A 20 -5.20 -3.63 3.91
CA GLY A 20 -5.03 -2.51 2.98
C GLY A 20 -3.84 -2.74 2.07
N CYS A 21 -3.96 -2.28 0.83
CA CYS A 21 -2.85 -2.19 -0.12
C CYS A 21 -2.79 -0.77 -0.66
N GLY A 22 -1.58 -0.28 -0.92
CA GLY A 22 -1.37 1.06 -1.47
C GLY A 22 -0.23 1.06 -2.46
N LEU A 23 -0.39 1.83 -3.54
CA LEU A 23 0.63 2.11 -4.54
C LEU A 23 1.03 3.58 -4.37
N VAL A 24 2.33 3.82 -4.20
CA VAL A 24 2.89 5.16 -4.03
C VAL A 24 3.83 5.44 -5.19
N TYR A 25 3.57 6.52 -5.90
CA TYR A 25 4.51 7.13 -6.84
C TYR A 25 5.22 8.28 -6.13
N PRO A 26 6.56 8.33 -6.17
CA PRO A 26 7.28 9.50 -5.68
C PRO A 26 6.95 10.70 -6.56
N PRO A 27 7.13 11.92 -6.03
CA PRO A 27 7.05 13.14 -6.82
C PRO A 27 7.92 13.05 -8.09
N THR A 28 7.46 13.63 -9.21
CA THR A 28 8.13 13.52 -10.52
C THR A 28 9.60 13.94 -10.48
N ASN A 29 9.94 14.95 -9.68
CA ASN A 29 11.31 15.43 -9.52
C ASN A 29 12.23 14.48 -8.72
N LYS A 30 11.68 13.46 -8.05
CA LYS A 30 12.42 12.45 -7.27
C LYS A 30 12.41 11.06 -7.91
N MET A 31 11.82 10.89 -9.10
CA MET A 31 11.74 9.57 -9.76
C MET A 31 13.09 8.97 -10.15
N ASN A 32 14.17 9.76 -10.20
CA ASN A 32 15.53 9.26 -10.46
C ASN A 32 16.21 8.70 -9.19
N GLU A 33 15.69 9.02 -8.00
CA GLU A 33 16.27 8.66 -6.71
C GLU A 33 15.39 7.68 -5.94
N GLU A 34 14.08 7.77 -6.13
CA GLU A 34 13.07 6.96 -5.47
C GLU A 34 12.25 6.19 -6.51
N LEU A 35 12.09 4.88 -6.29
CA LEU A 35 11.20 4.05 -7.09
C LEU A 35 9.78 4.07 -6.51
N PRO A 36 8.74 4.00 -7.36
CA PRO A 36 7.39 3.68 -6.90
C PRO A 36 7.39 2.39 -6.09
N TYR A 37 6.42 2.25 -5.19
CA TYR A 37 6.35 1.05 -4.37
C TYR A 37 4.91 0.69 -4.02
N VAL A 38 4.70 -0.61 -3.83
CA VAL A 38 3.48 -1.14 -3.22
C VAL A 38 3.76 -1.43 -1.76
N PHE A 39 2.80 -1.13 -0.90
CA PHE A 39 2.84 -1.53 0.50
C PHE A 39 1.54 -2.19 0.92
N CYS A 40 1.63 -3.07 1.92
CA CYS A 40 0.49 -3.76 2.51
C CYS A 40 0.34 -3.35 3.97
N THR A 41 -0.89 -3.38 4.47
CA THR A 41 -1.22 -3.09 5.86
C THR A 41 -2.20 -4.13 6.40
N GLN A 42 -2.09 -4.41 7.70
CA GLN A 42 -3.09 -5.14 8.46
C GLN A 42 -3.47 -4.31 9.67
N ASN A 43 -4.76 -4.10 9.85
CA ASN A 43 -5.33 -3.29 10.94
C ASN A 43 -4.73 -1.88 11.03
N GLY A 44 -4.32 -1.31 9.90
CA GLY A 44 -3.76 0.04 9.78
C GLY A 44 -2.25 0.14 10.05
N LYS A 45 -1.58 -0.98 10.36
CA LYS A 45 -0.11 -1.05 10.46
C LYS A 45 0.49 -1.59 9.17
N GLN A 46 1.54 -0.96 8.65
CA GLN A 46 2.26 -1.45 7.48
C GLN A 46 3.01 -2.75 7.83
N ILE A 47 2.81 -3.79 7.01
CA ILE A 47 3.38 -5.15 7.19
C ILE A 47 4.35 -5.55 6.07
N GLY A 48 4.45 -4.74 5.02
CA GLY A 48 5.35 -5.03 3.90
C GLY A 48 5.42 -3.90 2.90
N LYS A 49 6.51 -3.83 2.15
CA LYS A 49 6.72 -2.90 1.05
C LYS A 49 7.61 -3.55 -0.01
N ILE A 50 7.25 -3.37 -1.28
CA ILE A 50 8.04 -3.79 -2.44
C ILE A 50 8.21 -2.60 -3.39
N SER A 51 9.45 -2.27 -3.74
CA SER A 51 9.75 -1.29 -4.78
C SER A 51 9.43 -1.86 -6.17
N LEU A 52 8.83 -1.04 -7.03
CA LEU A 52 8.49 -1.35 -8.40
C LEU A 52 9.58 -0.82 -9.33
N ILE A 53 10.15 -1.71 -10.13
CA ILE A 53 11.22 -1.38 -11.08
C ILE A 53 10.63 -0.82 -12.39
N ASP A 54 9.44 -1.28 -12.78
CA ASP A 54 8.75 -0.83 -13.98
C ASP A 54 7.67 0.21 -13.65
N ILE A 55 7.98 1.47 -13.95
CA ILE A 55 7.08 2.61 -13.72
C ILE A 55 6.07 2.81 -14.86
N SER A 56 6.22 2.10 -15.98
CA SER A 56 5.38 2.21 -17.18
C SER A 56 4.17 1.27 -17.15
N ALA A 57 4.15 0.33 -16.19
CA ALA A 57 3.08 -0.64 -16.04
C ALA A 57 1.78 0.00 -15.52
N SER A 58 0.65 -0.45 -16.07
CA SER A 58 -0.67 -0.15 -15.52
C SER A 58 -1.02 -1.15 -14.42
N TYR A 59 -1.23 -0.65 -13.20
CA TYR A 59 -1.61 -1.46 -12.05
C TYR A 59 -3.13 -1.43 -11.84
N LYS A 60 -3.70 -2.58 -11.50
CA LYS A 60 -5.10 -2.70 -11.06
C LYS A 60 -5.18 -3.47 -9.75
N PRO A 61 -6.10 -3.12 -8.84
CA PRO A 61 -6.38 -3.94 -7.67
C PRO A 61 -6.77 -5.37 -8.09
N PHE A 62 -6.24 -6.36 -7.37
CA PHE A 62 -6.55 -7.77 -7.58
C PHE A 62 -6.67 -8.47 -6.24
N ILE A 63 -7.66 -9.34 -6.11
CA ILE A 63 -7.86 -10.19 -4.94
C ILE A 63 -8.33 -11.57 -5.37
N LYS A 64 -7.82 -12.60 -4.68
CA LYS A 64 -8.28 -13.98 -4.80
C LYS A 64 -8.74 -14.43 -3.42
N VAL A 65 -9.98 -14.89 -3.33
CA VAL A 65 -10.56 -15.48 -2.11
C VAL A 65 -10.96 -16.91 -2.41
N GLU A 66 -10.83 -17.80 -1.43
CA GLU A 66 -11.19 -19.21 -1.57
C GLU A 66 -12.36 -19.56 -0.66
N CYS A 67 -12.16 -19.55 0.66
CA CYS A 67 -13.15 -20.00 1.66
C CYS A 67 -13.66 -18.88 2.58
N CYS A 68 -13.71 -17.63 2.10
CA CYS A 68 -14.16 -16.49 2.90
C CYS A 68 -14.93 -15.45 2.09
N SER A 69 -15.74 -14.66 2.78
CA SER A 69 -16.39 -13.47 2.24
C SER A 69 -15.66 -12.23 2.70
N ILE A 70 -15.54 -11.24 1.83
CA ILE A 70 -14.86 -9.98 2.11
C ILE A 70 -15.71 -8.80 1.64
N GLU A 71 -15.44 -7.64 2.19
CA GLU A 71 -16.00 -6.37 1.75
C GLU A 71 -14.86 -5.45 1.29
N SER A 72 -14.98 -4.87 0.10
CA SER A 72 -14.00 -3.90 -0.40
C SER A 72 -14.32 -2.47 0.06
N ASN A 73 -13.28 -1.65 0.23
CA ASN A 73 -13.40 -0.21 0.41
C ASN A 73 -12.42 0.52 -0.53
N PHE A 74 -12.96 1.19 -1.55
CA PHE A 74 -12.18 2.02 -2.48
C PHE A 74 -12.25 3.52 -2.14
N GLY A 75 -12.82 3.88 -0.99
CA GLY A 75 -12.89 5.28 -0.53
C GLY A 75 -14.10 6.07 -1.01
N ASN A 76 -15.17 5.40 -1.47
CA ASN A 76 -16.40 6.06 -1.90
C ASN A 76 -17.09 6.85 -0.76
N ASP A 77 -16.93 6.41 0.50
CA ASP A 77 -17.40 7.12 1.69
C ASP A 77 -16.36 7.07 2.81
N LEU A 78 -15.53 8.10 2.87
CA LEU A 78 -14.50 8.23 3.90
C LEU A 78 -15.04 8.74 5.24
N LYS A 79 -16.29 9.22 5.31
CA LYS A 79 -16.87 9.71 6.57
C LYS A 79 -17.38 8.54 7.40
N THR A 80 -18.13 7.63 6.79
CA THR A 80 -18.70 6.46 7.49
C THR A 80 -17.79 5.25 7.42
N LYS A 81 -16.98 5.13 6.35
CA LYS A 81 -16.07 4.01 6.11
C LYS A 81 -14.65 4.49 5.77
N PRO A 82 -13.95 5.13 6.71
CA PRO A 82 -12.58 5.59 6.47
C PRO A 82 -11.63 4.42 6.21
N PHE A 83 -10.51 4.70 5.54
CA PHE A 83 -9.40 3.74 5.50
C PHE A 83 -8.86 3.50 6.92
N LYS A 84 -8.51 2.25 7.23
CA LYS A 84 -7.87 1.93 8.51
C LYS A 84 -6.43 2.42 8.58
N TYR A 85 -5.73 2.45 7.45
CA TYR A 85 -4.43 3.07 7.33
C TYR A 85 -4.57 4.59 7.18
N ASP A 86 -3.80 5.33 7.97
CA ASP A 86 -3.69 6.78 7.86
C ASP A 86 -2.83 7.15 6.63
N ILE A 87 -3.50 7.44 5.52
CA ILE A 87 -2.86 7.82 4.26
C ILE A 87 -2.07 9.13 4.36
N SER A 88 -2.33 9.98 5.36
CA SER A 88 -1.62 11.25 5.53
C SER A 88 -0.13 11.07 5.84
N LYS A 89 0.23 9.90 6.40
CA LYS A 89 1.62 9.50 6.67
C LYS A 89 2.50 9.48 5.42
N GLN A 90 1.91 9.34 4.23
CA GLN A 90 2.68 9.42 2.98
C GLN A 90 3.01 10.87 2.63
N PHE A 91 2.06 11.79 2.76
CA PHE A 91 2.30 13.23 2.52
C PHE A 91 3.25 13.85 3.55
N LEU A 92 3.19 13.42 4.81
CA LEU A 92 4.06 13.96 5.86
C LEU A 92 5.53 13.60 5.63
N LYS A 93 5.83 12.40 5.10
CA LYS A 93 7.20 12.01 4.74
C LYS A 93 7.78 12.93 3.68
N ASP A 94 6.97 13.33 2.71
CA ASP A 94 7.40 14.28 1.67
C ASP A 94 7.65 15.67 2.26
N LEU A 95 6.77 16.14 3.15
CA LEU A 95 6.93 17.44 3.81
C LEU A 95 8.20 17.50 4.66
N ILE A 96 8.44 16.49 5.51
CA ILE A 96 9.62 16.45 6.39
C ILE A 96 10.90 16.36 5.56
N LYS A 97 10.93 15.55 4.48
CA LYS A 97 12.09 15.45 3.57
C LYS A 97 12.43 16.75 2.83
N ASN A 98 11.49 17.69 2.72
CA ASN A 98 11.73 18.97 2.05
C ASN A 98 12.18 20.07 3.02
N LEU A 99 12.17 19.81 4.33
CA LEU A 99 12.54 20.76 5.38
C LEU A 99 13.97 20.56 5.92
N PHE A 100 14.64 19.46 5.57
CA PHE A 100 16.00 19.12 6.01
C PHE A 100 16.88 18.70 4.84
#